data_AF-A0A5J4UXT1-F1
#
_entry.id   AF-A0A5J4UXT1-F1
#
_cell.length_a   1.000
_cell.length_b   1.000
_cell.length_c   1.000
_cell.angle_alpha   90.00
_cell.angle_beta   90.00
_cell.angle_gamma   90.00
#
_symmetry.space_group_name_H-M   'P 1'
#
loop_
_entity.id
_entity.type
_entity.pdbx_description
1 polymer ?
#
loop_
_entity_poly.entity_id
_entity_poly.type
_entity_poly.pdbx_seq_one_letter_code
_entity_poly.pdbx_strand_id
1 'polypeptide(L)'
;MNLPKFVYEDVPLFMGLIKDLYPDLELHKQVYPELLQQVYPELPQQVYPELNESVESVLKKNNYVVTETKVLKVVQLYDTMFIRQTTMVVGPSNGGKTVVIPTLQEAQTKLGYPTKLFVLNPKSITNNDLYGVYDTTTNDWQDGLLSNIFRNINTTQMEKRERIYIVYDGDVDAHWVENMNSVKDDNRLLTLLNKKRIVLRKECSMLFEVGNLKYASPATVSRCGMVYVDPHDHPPHTIFMRWLASRPKEEQESLRTWHDRYIPRCFEYIFDGTINGVPVQPPEEEPEVEKPKNKEVHQYTAMAFNKEKESQQPAKKEEIMLSTQKGVGEDGKLLQAIPQTAVSEEVQLCNIYQALVPTD
;
A
#
# COMPACT_ATOMS: atom_id res chain seq x y z
N MET A 1 -13.88 -19.43 -7.04
CA MET A 1 -13.56 -19.43 -5.60
C MET A 1 -12.09 -19.72 -5.26
N ASN A 2 -11.37 -20.58 -5.99
CA ASN A 2 -9.98 -20.94 -5.62
C ASN A 2 -8.90 -20.00 -6.19
N LEU A 3 -9.07 -19.49 -7.41
CA LEU A 3 -8.08 -18.60 -8.05
C LEU A 3 -7.64 -17.39 -7.21
N PRO A 4 -8.52 -16.67 -6.48
CA PRO A 4 -8.10 -15.57 -5.62
C PRO A 4 -7.19 -16.01 -4.46
N LYS A 5 -7.15 -17.31 -4.13
CA LYS A 5 -6.36 -17.86 -3.02
C LYS A 5 -4.93 -18.25 -3.41
N PHE A 6 -4.60 -18.24 -4.69
CA PHE A 6 -3.29 -18.70 -5.18
C PHE A 6 -2.33 -17.53 -5.41
N VAL A 7 -1.05 -17.80 -5.13
CA VAL A 7 0.06 -16.94 -5.57
C VAL A 7 0.40 -17.25 -7.03
N TYR A 8 1.21 -16.39 -7.66
CA TYR A 8 1.53 -16.49 -9.09
C TYR A 8 2.06 -17.87 -9.50
N GLU A 9 2.97 -18.45 -8.71
CA GLU A 9 3.61 -19.75 -8.97
C GLU A 9 2.64 -20.95 -8.86
N ASP A 10 1.60 -20.84 -8.04
CA ASP A 10 0.66 -21.93 -7.78
C ASP A 10 -0.41 -22.05 -8.88
N VAL A 11 -0.72 -20.96 -9.58
CA VAL A 11 -1.77 -20.94 -10.59
C VAL A 11 -1.49 -21.93 -11.72
N PRO A 12 -0.29 -21.97 -12.35
CA PRO A 12 0.03 -22.96 -13.37
C PRO A 12 -0.03 -24.40 -12.87
N LEU A 13 0.44 -24.65 -11.64
CA LEU A 13 0.42 -25.99 -11.03
C LEU A 13 -1.01 -26.49 -10.82
N PHE A 14 -1.88 -25.63 -10.29
CA PHE A 14 -3.29 -25.95 -10.12
C PHE A 14 -3.98 -26.22 -11.46
N MET A 15 -3.72 -25.40 -12.48
CA MET A 15 -4.29 -25.61 -13.82
C MET A 15 -3.77 -26.91 -14.46
N GLY A 16 -2.51 -27.28 -14.22
CA GLY A 16 -1.95 -28.57 -14.60
C GLY A 16 -2.70 -29.74 -13.96
N LEU A 17 -2.90 -29.69 -12.64
CA LEU A 17 -3.66 -30.71 -11.92
C LEU A 17 -5.10 -30.84 -12.42
N ILE A 18 -5.77 -29.72 -12.72
CA ILE A 18 -7.13 -29.75 -13.27
C ILE A 18 -7.16 -30.39 -14.65
N LYS A 19 -6.19 -30.07 -15.51
CA LYS A 19 -6.07 -30.67 -16.84
C LYS A 19 -5.79 -32.17 -16.77
N ASP A 20 -4.99 -32.62 -15.81
CA ASP A 20 -4.68 -34.03 -15.61
C ASP A 20 -5.90 -34.83 -15.10
N LEU A 21 -6.67 -34.23 -14.17
CA LEU A 21 -7.88 -34.86 -13.62
C LEU A 21 -9.07 -34.81 -14.59
N TYR A 22 -9.15 -33.78 -15.43
CA TYR A 22 -10.23 -33.55 -16.36
C TYR A 22 -9.70 -33.20 -17.77
N PRO A 23 -9.15 -34.18 -18.53
CA PRO A 23 -8.47 -33.92 -19.79
C PRO A 23 -9.39 -33.35 -20.88
N ASP A 24 -10.66 -33.76 -20.88
CA ASP A 24 -11.68 -33.34 -21.84
C ASP A 24 -12.37 -32.03 -21.43
N LEU A 25 -12.03 -31.48 -20.26
CA LEU A 25 -12.60 -30.22 -19.80
C LEU A 25 -11.82 -29.05 -20.40
N GLU A 26 -12.36 -28.48 -21.48
CA GLU A 26 -11.90 -27.18 -21.96
C GLU A 26 -12.22 -26.11 -20.90
N LEU A 27 -11.20 -25.70 -20.15
CA LEU A 27 -11.30 -24.53 -19.29
C LEU A 27 -11.42 -23.28 -20.15
N HIS A 28 -12.66 -22.90 -20.47
CA HIS A 28 -12.91 -21.58 -21.03
C HIS A 28 -12.49 -20.55 -20.00
N LYS A 29 -11.45 -19.76 -20.34
CA LYS A 29 -10.98 -18.61 -19.56
C LYS A 29 -12.07 -17.55 -19.35
N GLN A 30 -13.18 -17.67 -20.06
CA GLN A 30 -14.45 -17.02 -19.81
C GLN A 30 -15.40 -18.05 -19.22
N VAL A 31 -15.60 -17.99 -17.91
CA VAL A 31 -16.47 -18.91 -17.18
C VAL A 31 -17.87 -18.84 -17.79
N TYR A 32 -18.43 -19.99 -18.17
CA TYR A 32 -19.78 -20.17 -18.71
C TYR A 32 -20.82 -19.37 -17.89
N PRO A 33 -21.30 -18.22 -18.38
CA PRO A 33 -22.24 -17.37 -17.63
C PRO A 33 -23.54 -18.13 -17.33
N GLU A 34 -23.93 -19.01 -18.24
CA GLU A 34 -25.20 -19.75 -18.25
C GLU A 34 -25.24 -20.88 -17.21
N LEU A 35 -24.15 -21.61 -17.00
CA LEU A 35 -24.08 -22.70 -16.02
C LEU A 35 -24.06 -22.18 -14.58
N LEU A 36 -23.41 -21.05 -14.34
CA LEU A 36 -23.42 -20.42 -13.02
C LEU A 36 -24.77 -19.80 -12.66
N GLN A 37 -25.52 -19.29 -13.65
CA GLN A 37 -26.88 -18.81 -13.49
C GLN A 37 -27.84 -19.93 -13.06
N GLN A 38 -27.62 -21.17 -13.54
CA GLN A 38 -28.45 -22.33 -13.19
C GLN A 38 -28.16 -22.85 -11.77
N VAL A 39 -26.89 -22.83 -11.33
CA VAL A 39 -26.49 -23.35 -10.00
C VAL A 39 -26.65 -22.28 -8.90
N TYR A 40 -26.49 -21.00 -9.24
CA TYR A 40 -26.56 -19.87 -8.30
C TYR A 40 -27.31 -18.69 -8.92
N PRO A 41 -28.66 -18.74 -9.01
CA PRO A 41 -29.46 -17.68 -9.63
C PRO A 41 -29.37 -16.31 -8.92
N GLU A 42 -28.87 -16.30 -7.69
CA GLU A 42 -28.63 -15.13 -6.84
C GLU A 42 -27.26 -14.45 -7.12
N LEU A 43 -26.34 -15.12 -7.84
CA LEU A 43 -25.03 -14.56 -8.18
C LEU A 43 -25.18 -13.56 -9.35
N PRO A 44 -24.77 -12.31 -9.19
CA PRO A 44 -24.73 -11.38 -10.30
C PRO A 44 -23.64 -11.81 -11.31
N GLN A 45 -23.94 -11.61 -12.59
CA GLN A 45 -23.25 -12.16 -13.76
C GLN A 45 -21.71 -12.12 -13.63
N GLN A 46 -21.05 -13.27 -13.77
CA GLN A 46 -19.57 -13.40 -13.73
C GLN A 46 -18.83 -12.79 -14.93
N VAL A 47 -19.53 -12.01 -15.74
CA VAL A 47 -18.92 -10.91 -16.48
C VAL A 47 -19.68 -9.71 -15.97
N TYR A 48 -19.02 -8.79 -15.28
CA TYR A 48 -19.60 -7.52 -14.93
C TYR A 48 -19.07 -6.50 -15.95
N PRO A 49 -19.56 -6.43 -17.20
CA PRO A 49 -19.04 -5.44 -18.16
C PRO A 49 -19.04 -4.04 -17.56
N GLU A 50 -20.12 -3.70 -16.84
CA GLU A 50 -20.28 -2.41 -16.17
C GLU A 50 -19.27 -2.21 -15.04
N LEU A 51 -18.97 -3.24 -14.23
CA LEU A 51 -17.94 -3.13 -13.18
C LEU A 51 -16.55 -3.08 -13.77
N ASN A 52 -16.24 -3.90 -14.77
CA ASN A 52 -14.95 -3.89 -15.44
C ASN A 52 -14.70 -2.52 -16.08
N GLU A 53 -15.68 -2.00 -16.83
CA GLU A 53 -15.62 -0.67 -17.43
C GLU A 53 -15.50 0.43 -16.37
N SER A 54 -16.25 0.32 -15.27
CA SER A 54 -16.16 1.25 -14.15
C SER A 54 -14.77 1.23 -13.50
N VAL A 55 -14.22 0.04 -13.23
CA VAL A 55 -12.88 -0.17 -12.66
C VAL A 55 -11.81 0.38 -13.61
N GLU A 56 -11.86 0.06 -14.89
CA GLU A 56 -10.93 0.62 -15.88
C GLU A 56 -11.00 2.14 -15.93
N SER A 57 -12.22 2.70 -15.88
CA SER A 57 -12.43 4.14 -15.89
C SER A 57 -11.84 4.80 -14.64
N VAL A 58 -11.99 4.19 -13.46
CA VAL A 58 -11.41 4.68 -12.20
C VAL A 58 -9.89 4.59 -12.24
N LEU A 59 -9.33 3.47 -12.72
CA LEU A 59 -7.89 3.32 -12.87
C LEU A 59 -7.30 4.37 -13.82
N LYS A 60 -7.93 4.60 -14.98
CA LYS A 60 -7.54 5.66 -15.94
C LYS A 60 -7.63 7.05 -15.32
N LYS A 61 -8.73 7.35 -14.63
CA LYS A 61 -8.95 8.63 -13.92
C LYS A 61 -7.82 8.90 -12.90
N ASN A 62 -7.35 7.86 -12.21
CA ASN A 62 -6.31 7.95 -11.19
C ASN A 62 -4.88 7.74 -11.77
N ASN A 63 -4.71 7.85 -13.09
CA ASN A 63 -3.44 7.71 -13.83
C ASN A 63 -2.74 6.36 -13.67
N TYR A 64 -3.46 5.29 -13.32
CA TYR A 64 -2.90 3.95 -13.30
C TYR A 64 -2.84 3.37 -14.71
N VAL A 65 -1.76 2.63 -14.99
CA VAL A 65 -1.72 1.75 -16.16
C VAL A 65 -2.75 0.63 -15.94
N VAL A 66 -3.74 0.57 -16.83
CA VAL A 66 -4.77 -0.46 -16.82
C VAL A 66 -4.17 -1.76 -17.38
N THR A 67 -4.33 -2.83 -16.62
CA THR A 67 -3.91 -4.17 -16.98
C THR A 67 -5.06 -5.10 -16.62
N GLU A 68 -5.31 -6.14 -17.42
CA GLU A 68 -6.36 -7.13 -17.17
C GLU A 68 -6.24 -7.72 -15.76
N THR A 69 -5.02 -7.99 -15.30
CA THR A 69 -4.76 -8.51 -13.95
C THR A 69 -5.24 -7.58 -12.84
N LYS A 70 -5.05 -6.25 -12.98
CA LYS A 70 -5.52 -5.27 -11.99
C LYS A 70 -7.05 -5.25 -11.91
N VAL A 71 -7.72 -5.25 -13.07
CA VAL A 71 -9.18 -5.32 -13.15
C VAL A 71 -9.67 -6.63 -12.53
N LEU A 72 -9.03 -7.75 -12.87
CA LEU A 72 -9.35 -9.06 -12.33
C LEU A 72 -9.25 -9.11 -10.81
N LYS A 73 -8.18 -8.56 -10.20
CA LYS A 73 -8.02 -8.54 -8.73
C LYS A 73 -9.13 -7.75 -8.03
N VAL A 74 -9.58 -6.64 -8.62
CA VAL A 74 -10.70 -5.84 -8.10
C VAL A 74 -12.01 -6.63 -8.16
N VAL A 75 -12.28 -7.32 -9.27
CA VAL A 75 -13.46 -8.18 -9.43
C VAL A 75 -13.41 -9.37 -8.47
N GLN A 76 -12.25 -10.00 -8.32
CA GLN A 76 -12.05 -11.09 -7.37
C GLN A 76 -12.32 -10.66 -5.92
N LEU A 77 -11.92 -9.43 -5.56
CA LEU A 77 -12.26 -8.84 -4.26
C LEU A 77 -13.77 -8.68 -4.13
N TYR A 78 -14.44 -8.11 -5.13
CA TYR A 78 -15.90 -7.94 -5.12
C TYR A 78 -16.65 -9.26 -4.92
N ASP A 79 -16.31 -10.30 -5.71
CA ASP A 79 -16.94 -11.61 -5.60
C ASP A 79 -16.66 -12.28 -4.24
N THR A 80 -15.45 -12.12 -3.71
CA THR A 80 -15.08 -12.68 -2.41
C THR A 80 -15.87 -12.02 -1.28
N MET A 81 -16.06 -10.70 -1.35
CA MET A 81 -16.85 -9.93 -0.39
C MET A 81 -18.35 -10.23 -0.45
N PHE A 82 -18.85 -10.67 -1.61
CA PHE A 82 -20.24 -11.11 -1.73
C PHE A 82 -20.50 -12.39 -0.93
N ILE A 83 -19.51 -13.29 -0.88
CA ILE A 83 -19.63 -14.59 -0.20
C ILE A 83 -19.29 -14.48 1.28
N ARG A 84 -18.30 -13.65 1.65
CA ARG A 84 -17.80 -13.52 3.03
C ARG A 84 -17.89 -12.08 3.50
N GLN A 85 -18.49 -11.84 4.66
CA GLN A 85 -18.48 -10.50 5.28
C GLN A 85 -17.07 -10.00 5.61
N THR A 86 -16.11 -10.91 5.72
CA THR A 86 -14.73 -10.63 6.10
C THR A 86 -13.79 -11.12 5.01
N THR A 87 -12.95 -10.25 4.47
CA THR A 87 -11.97 -10.61 3.43
C THR A 87 -10.57 -10.08 3.78
N MET A 88 -9.54 -10.89 3.55
CA MET A 88 -8.14 -10.52 3.67
C MET A 88 -7.54 -10.34 2.26
N VAL A 89 -7.01 -9.15 1.99
CA VAL A 89 -6.18 -8.84 0.83
C VAL A 89 -4.73 -9.01 1.25
N VAL A 90 -4.08 -10.06 0.77
CA VAL A 90 -2.76 -10.50 1.22
C VAL A 90 -1.75 -10.32 0.12
N GLY A 91 -0.60 -9.76 0.46
CA GLY A 91 0.52 -9.69 -0.47
C GLY A 91 1.63 -8.81 0.11
N PRO A 92 2.86 -8.95 -0.40
CA PRO A 92 3.98 -8.13 0.04
C PRO A 92 3.76 -6.65 -0.31
N SER A 93 4.67 -5.80 0.18
CA SER A 93 4.76 -4.40 -0.24
C SER A 93 4.85 -4.31 -1.76
N ASN A 94 4.31 -3.23 -2.34
CA ASN A 94 4.22 -3.04 -3.79
C ASN A 94 3.30 -4.04 -4.55
N GLY A 95 2.56 -4.93 -3.85
CA GLY A 95 1.58 -5.82 -4.48
C GLY A 95 0.29 -5.14 -4.97
N GLY A 96 0.13 -3.83 -4.80
CA GLY A 96 -1.06 -3.08 -5.26
C GLY A 96 -2.29 -3.18 -4.36
N LYS A 97 -2.17 -3.71 -3.14
CA LYS A 97 -3.29 -3.84 -2.16
C LYS A 97 -4.07 -2.53 -1.96
N THR A 98 -3.36 -1.45 -1.65
CA THR A 98 -3.91 -0.10 -1.44
C THR A 98 -4.49 0.52 -2.72
N VAL A 99 -4.29 -0.09 -3.89
CA VAL A 99 -4.94 0.30 -5.15
C VAL A 99 -6.26 -0.44 -5.32
N VAL A 100 -6.29 -1.73 -5.01
CA VAL A 100 -7.45 -2.60 -5.24
C VAL A 100 -8.68 -2.16 -4.43
N ILE A 101 -8.51 -1.89 -3.13
CA ILE A 101 -9.64 -1.58 -2.23
C ILE A 101 -10.30 -0.23 -2.58
N PRO A 102 -9.57 0.90 -2.71
CA PRO A 102 -10.20 2.18 -3.09
C PRO A 102 -10.76 2.16 -4.51
N THR A 103 -10.10 1.46 -5.44
CA THR A 103 -10.60 1.32 -6.82
C THR A 103 -11.97 0.63 -6.83
N LEU A 104 -12.17 -0.41 -6.02
CA LEU A 104 -13.47 -1.06 -5.88
C LEU A 104 -14.53 -0.10 -5.35
N GLN A 105 -14.19 0.68 -4.32
CA GLN A 105 -15.10 1.65 -3.71
C GLN A 105 -15.55 2.73 -4.69
N GLU A 106 -14.62 3.35 -5.43
CA GLU A 106 -14.94 4.35 -6.45
C GLU A 106 -15.77 3.73 -7.60
N ALA A 107 -15.40 2.52 -8.04
CA ALA A 107 -16.08 1.85 -9.14
C ALA A 107 -17.54 1.50 -8.80
N GLN A 108 -17.80 1.02 -7.57
CA GLN A 108 -19.14 0.77 -7.07
C GLN A 108 -19.97 2.05 -6.92
N THR A 109 -19.34 3.09 -6.39
CA THR A 109 -20.00 4.40 -6.24
C THR A 109 -20.46 4.94 -7.59
N LYS A 110 -19.63 4.80 -8.63
CA LYS A 110 -19.98 5.15 -10.01
C LYS A 110 -21.15 4.34 -10.57
N LEU A 111 -21.31 3.09 -10.15
CA LEU A 111 -22.42 2.20 -10.53
C LEU A 111 -23.71 2.44 -9.71
N GLY A 112 -23.75 3.47 -8.87
CA GLY A 112 -24.93 3.80 -8.07
C GLY A 112 -25.05 2.98 -6.78
N TYR A 113 -23.94 2.44 -6.29
CA TYR A 113 -23.82 1.86 -4.95
C TYR A 113 -22.87 2.76 -4.13
N PRO A 114 -23.39 3.78 -3.42
CA PRO A 114 -22.54 4.66 -2.61
C PRO A 114 -21.73 3.82 -1.62
N THR A 115 -20.41 3.83 -1.75
CA THR A 115 -19.53 3.00 -0.90
C THR A 115 -18.66 3.90 -0.03
N LYS A 116 -18.76 3.74 1.29
CA LYS A 116 -17.96 4.47 2.29
C LYS A 116 -16.84 3.60 2.85
N LEU A 117 -15.65 4.18 3.04
CA LEU A 117 -14.49 3.51 3.63
C LEU A 117 -14.18 4.09 5.01
N PHE A 118 -13.99 3.22 5.99
CA PHE A 118 -13.44 3.53 7.30
C PHE A 118 -12.11 2.79 7.45
N VAL A 119 -10.99 3.49 7.24
CA VAL A 119 -9.65 2.91 7.33
C VAL A 119 -9.10 3.14 8.72
N LEU A 120 -8.59 2.08 9.36
CA LEU A 120 -7.89 2.16 10.64
C LEU A 120 -6.68 1.23 10.66
N ASN A 121 -5.63 1.64 11.39
CA ASN A 121 -4.50 0.78 11.69
C ASN A 121 -4.66 0.22 13.12
N PRO A 122 -5.05 -1.06 13.30
CA PRO A 122 -5.31 -1.63 14.62
C PRO A 122 -4.05 -1.74 15.49
N LYS A 123 -2.85 -1.78 14.90
CA LYS A 123 -1.58 -1.83 15.65
C LYS A 123 -1.14 -0.47 16.18
N SER A 124 -1.65 0.62 15.60
CA SER A 124 -1.35 1.98 16.07
C SER A 124 -2.13 2.38 17.33
N ILE A 125 -3.08 1.54 17.77
CA ILE A 125 -4.04 1.84 18.84
C ILE A 125 -3.98 0.72 19.87
N THR A 126 -4.13 1.04 21.16
CA THR A 126 -4.20 0.01 22.20
C THR A 126 -5.51 -0.79 22.08
N ASN A 127 -5.53 -2.04 22.54
CA ASN A 127 -6.77 -2.84 22.53
C ASN A 127 -7.92 -2.17 23.30
N ASN A 128 -7.60 -1.47 24.39
CA ASN A 128 -8.58 -0.74 25.18
C ASN A 128 -9.17 0.43 24.39
N ASP A 129 -8.34 1.21 23.70
CA ASP A 129 -8.80 2.33 22.88
C ASP A 129 -9.51 1.87 21.60
N LEU A 130 -9.22 0.66 21.11
CA LEU A 130 -9.88 0.08 19.94
C LEU A 130 -11.30 -0.43 20.28
N TYR A 131 -11.45 -1.20 21.36
CA TYR A 131 -12.73 -1.85 21.70
C TYR A 131 -13.54 -1.12 22.77
N GLY A 132 -12.86 -0.45 23.70
CA GLY A 132 -13.42 0.18 24.88
C GLY A 132 -12.91 -0.45 26.18
N VAL A 133 -13.04 0.31 27.26
CA VAL A 133 -12.56 -0.05 28.59
C VAL A 133 -13.47 0.54 29.67
N TYR A 134 -13.45 -0.04 30.86
CA TYR A 134 -14.08 0.56 32.03
C TYR A 134 -13.16 1.63 32.62
N ASP A 135 -13.71 2.82 32.87
CA ASP A 135 -13.02 3.87 33.61
C ASP A 135 -12.74 3.39 35.03
N THR A 136 -11.48 3.47 35.47
CA THR A 136 -11.07 2.97 36.81
C THR A 136 -11.60 3.82 37.95
N THR A 137 -12.01 5.06 37.68
CA THR A 137 -12.51 6.01 38.67
C THR A 137 -14.04 5.99 38.73
N THR A 138 -14.71 6.05 37.58
CA THR A 138 -16.19 6.11 37.54
C THR A 138 -16.85 4.74 37.41
N ASN A 139 -16.10 3.71 37.02
CA ASN A 139 -16.60 2.38 36.64
C ASN A 139 -17.63 2.42 35.48
N ASP A 140 -17.64 3.51 34.71
CA ASP A 140 -18.45 3.61 33.50
C ASP A 140 -17.72 3.04 32.30
N TRP A 141 -18.49 2.51 31.36
CA TRP A 141 -17.94 1.99 30.11
C TRP A 141 -17.67 3.12 29.12
N GLN A 142 -16.44 3.19 28.63
CA GLN A 142 -16.05 4.05 27.52
C GLN A 142 -15.88 3.20 26.25
N ASP A 143 -16.63 3.53 25.20
CA ASP A 143 -16.48 2.86 23.91
C ASP A 143 -15.19 3.33 23.20
N GLY A 144 -14.45 2.37 22.64
CA GLY A 144 -13.29 2.61 21.80
C GLY A 144 -13.65 3.01 20.37
N LEU A 145 -12.62 3.20 19.54
CA LEU A 145 -12.78 3.63 18.15
C LEU A 145 -13.65 2.67 17.33
N LEU A 146 -13.38 1.37 17.39
CA LEU A 146 -14.09 0.37 16.57
C LEU A 146 -15.53 0.18 17.03
N SER A 147 -15.76 0.14 18.35
CA SER A 147 -17.12 0.04 18.89
C SER A 147 -17.94 1.28 18.55
N ASN A 148 -17.35 2.48 18.56
CA ASN A 148 -18.00 3.70 18.08
C ASN A 148 -18.32 3.65 16.58
N ILE A 149 -17.40 3.18 15.73
CA ILE A 149 -17.67 2.99 14.29
C ILE A 149 -18.87 2.06 14.09
N PHE A 150 -18.91 0.92 14.78
CA PHE A 150 -20.03 -0.02 14.71
C PHE A 150 -21.36 0.58 15.17
N ARG A 151 -21.36 1.35 16.26
CA ARG A 151 -22.58 2.05 16.73
C ARG A 151 -23.04 3.12 15.75
N ASN A 152 -22.12 3.89 15.18
CA ASN A 152 -22.42 4.94 14.22
C ASN A 152 -23.04 4.35 12.95
N ILE A 153 -22.51 3.23 12.44
CA ILE A 153 -23.07 2.50 11.29
C ILE A 153 -24.51 2.01 11.57
N ASN A 154 -24.79 1.60 12.82
CA ASN A 154 -26.11 1.10 13.23
C ASN A 154 -27.15 2.21 13.46
N THR A 155 -26.71 3.42 13.81
CA THR A 155 -27.60 4.55 14.15
C THR A 155 -27.79 5.52 13.00
N THR A 156 -26.82 5.62 12.10
CA THR A 156 -26.88 6.49 10.93
C THR A 156 -27.85 5.94 9.89
N GLN A 157 -28.72 6.82 9.37
CA GLN A 157 -29.57 6.48 8.23
C GLN A 157 -28.68 6.29 7.00
N MET A 158 -28.80 5.11 6.38
CA MET A 158 -28.04 4.79 5.18
C MET A 158 -28.80 5.21 3.93
N GLU A 159 -28.06 5.61 2.92
CA GLU A 159 -28.60 5.85 1.59
C GLU A 159 -29.06 4.54 0.95
N LYS A 160 -29.92 4.64 -0.07
CA LYS A 160 -30.39 3.47 -0.81
C LYS A 160 -29.20 2.78 -1.49
N ARG A 161 -29.04 1.47 -1.25
CA ARG A 161 -27.94 0.64 -1.79
C ARG A 161 -26.53 1.04 -1.32
N GLU A 162 -26.43 1.78 -0.21
CA GLU A 162 -25.14 2.11 0.39
C GLU A 162 -24.38 0.86 0.86
N ARG A 163 -23.05 0.88 0.72
CA ARG A 163 -22.11 -0.12 1.23
C ARG A 163 -21.10 0.55 2.15
N ILE A 164 -20.68 -0.17 3.18
CA ILE A 164 -19.70 0.35 4.16
C ILE A 164 -18.57 -0.65 4.32
N TYR A 165 -17.34 -0.21 4.09
CA TYR A 165 -16.14 -1.03 4.20
C TYR A 165 -15.29 -0.54 5.36
N ILE A 166 -15.09 -1.41 6.35
CA ILE A 166 -14.14 -1.17 7.45
C ILE A 166 -12.83 -1.83 7.06
N VAL A 167 -11.80 -1.03 6.79
CA VAL A 167 -10.48 -1.48 6.36
C VAL A 167 -9.53 -1.44 7.54
N TYR A 168 -8.92 -2.58 7.84
CA TYR A 168 -7.84 -2.71 8.80
C TYR A 168 -6.53 -2.75 8.02
N ASP A 169 -5.82 -1.63 8.03
CA ASP A 169 -4.53 -1.46 7.36
C ASP A 169 -3.38 -1.78 8.33
N GLY A 170 -2.86 -2.99 8.22
CA GLY A 170 -1.79 -3.47 9.08
C GLY A 170 -1.86 -4.95 9.36
N ASP A 171 -0.72 -5.52 9.73
CA ASP A 171 -0.59 -6.95 9.99
C ASP A 171 -1.51 -7.43 11.13
N VAL A 172 -1.99 -8.66 10.98
CA VAL A 172 -2.83 -9.34 11.98
C VAL A 172 -1.98 -9.81 13.16
N ASP A 173 -2.46 -9.54 14.37
CA ASP A 173 -1.89 -10.02 15.62
C ASP A 173 -2.97 -10.66 16.49
N ALA A 174 -2.63 -11.74 17.20
CA ALA A 174 -3.57 -12.51 18.01
C ALA A 174 -4.34 -11.66 19.04
N HIS A 175 -3.69 -10.68 19.67
CA HIS A 175 -4.27 -9.94 20.79
C HIS A 175 -5.50 -9.12 20.40
N TRP A 176 -5.47 -8.48 19.23
CA TRP A 176 -6.61 -7.68 18.79
C TRP A 176 -7.58 -8.50 17.94
N VAL A 177 -7.11 -9.48 17.17
CA VAL A 177 -7.95 -10.22 16.23
C VAL A 177 -8.91 -11.21 16.91
N GLU A 178 -8.56 -11.71 18.10
CA GLU A 178 -9.36 -12.68 18.85
C GLU A 178 -10.72 -12.13 19.28
N ASN A 179 -10.76 -10.86 19.71
CA ASN A 179 -11.98 -10.14 20.09
C ASN A 179 -12.96 -9.97 18.91
N MET A 180 -12.51 -10.21 17.67
CA MET A 180 -13.34 -10.13 16.47
C MET A 180 -13.86 -11.47 15.96
N ASN A 181 -13.53 -12.60 16.60
CA ASN A 181 -13.91 -13.92 16.07
C ASN A 181 -15.43 -14.06 15.88
N SER A 182 -16.23 -13.57 16.82
CA SER A 182 -17.69 -13.61 16.75
C SER A 182 -18.30 -12.72 15.65
N VAL A 183 -17.59 -11.66 15.23
CA VAL A 183 -18.04 -10.81 14.11
C VAL A 183 -17.55 -11.32 12.77
N LYS A 184 -16.42 -12.04 12.74
CA LYS A 184 -15.89 -12.70 11.55
C LYS A 184 -16.75 -13.88 11.11
N ASP A 185 -17.31 -14.62 12.06
CA ASP A 185 -18.25 -15.72 11.82
C ASP A 185 -19.62 -15.21 11.34
N ASP A 186 -20.48 -16.13 10.89
CA ASP A 186 -21.84 -15.86 10.37
C ASP A 186 -22.76 -15.14 11.37
N ASN A 187 -22.36 -15.13 12.66
CA ASN A 187 -23.04 -14.41 13.73
C ASN A 187 -23.02 -12.89 13.55
N ARG A 188 -21.99 -12.34 12.87
CA ARG A 188 -21.85 -10.89 12.61
C ARG A 188 -21.97 -10.04 13.88
N LEU A 189 -21.45 -10.53 15.00
CA LEU A 189 -21.66 -9.94 16.32
C LEU A 189 -20.34 -9.54 16.99
N LEU A 190 -20.11 -8.25 17.16
CA LEU A 190 -19.02 -7.75 17.98
C LEU A 190 -19.42 -7.84 19.45
N THR A 191 -18.69 -8.65 20.23
CA THR A 191 -18.92 -8.80 21.68
C THR A 191 -17.83 -8.05 22.43
N LEU A 192 -18.22 -6.99 23.14
CA LEU A 192 -17.31 -6.18 23.94
C LEU A 192 -17.08 -6.78 25.33
N LEU A 193 -16.04 -6.34 26.04
CA LEU A 193 -15.70 -6.81 27.39
C LEU A 193 -16.83 -6.54 28.41
N ASN A 194 -17.60 -5.46 28.23
CA ASN A 194 -18.81 -5.19 29.02
C ASN A 194 -20.02 -6.08 28.67
N LYS A 195 -19.82 -7.12 27.86
CA LYS A 195 -20.85 -8.05 27.37
C LYS A 195 -21.91 -7.40 26.46
N LYS A 196 -21.78 -6.11 26.10
CA LYS A 196 -22.62 -5.51 25.05
C LYS A 196 -22.28 -6.16 23.71
N ARG A 197 -23.32 -6.40 22.94
CA ARG A 197 -23.24 -7.06 21.63
C ARG A 197 -23.71 -6.07 20.57
N ILE A 198 -22.87 -5.82 19.58
CA ILE A 198 -23.16 -4.89 18.48
C ILE A 198 -23.16 -5.70 17.19
N VAL A 199 -24.30 -5.71 16.50
CA VAL A 199 -24.45 -6.43 15.22
C VAL A 199 -23.78 -5.62 14.10
N LEU A 200 -23.04 -6.29 13.23
CA LEU A 200 -22.53 -5.74 11.97
C LEU A 200 -23.64 -5.79 10.92
N ARG A 201 -24.10 -4.62 10.46
CA ARG A 201 -25.13 -4.51 9.41
C ARG A 201 -24.79 -5.28 8.15
N LYS A 202 -25.82 -5.77 7.46
CA LYS A 202 -25.70 -6.61 6.25
C LYS A 202 -24.90 -5.95 5.14
N GLU A 203 -25.01 -4.64 5.05
CA GLU A 203 -24.38 -3.79 4.04
C GLU A 203 -22.93 -3.45 4.36
N CYS A 204 -22.44 -3.84 5.54
CA CYS A 204 -21.08 -3.61 5.97
C CYS A 204 -20.20 -4.86 5.74
N SER A 205 -19.01 -4.63 5.23
CA SER A 205 -17.95 -5.64 5.05
C SER A 205 -16.68 -5.20 5.77
N MET A 206 -15.89 -6.18 6.23
CA MET A 206 -14.60 -5.97 6.87
C MET A 206 -13.48 -6.43 5.93
N LEU A 207 -12.50 -5.57 5.71
CA LEU A 207 -11.36 -5.81 4.83
C LEU A 207 -10.06 -5.72 5.63
N PHE A 208 -9.20 -6.72 5.52
CA PHE A 208 -7.86 -6.69 6.09
C PHE A 208 -6.84 -6.52 4.97
N GLU A 209 -6.08 -5.43 5.01
CA GLU A 209 -4.91 -5.25 4.17
C GLU A 209 -3.69 -5.72 4.95
N VAL A 210 -3.09 -6.86 4.54
CA VAL A 210 -2.04 -7.53 5.30
C VAL A 210 -0.84 -7.89 4.43
N GLY A 211 0.36 -7.77 5.00
CA GLY A 211 1.60 -8.13 4.31
C GLY A 211 1.78 -9.65 4.24
N ASN A 212 1.64 -10.30 5.39
CA ASN A 212 1.76 -11.74 5.54
C ASN A 212 0.86 -12.27 6.67
N LEU A 213 0.66 -13.60 6.70
CA LEU A 213 -0.21 -14.27 7.67
C LEU A 213 0.57 -15.03 8.76
N LYS A 214 1.87 -14.75 8.95
CA LYS A 214 2.74 -15.55 9.85
C LYS A 214 2.24 -15.61 11.29
N TYR A 215 1.59 -14.54 11.76
CA TYR A 215 1.09 -14.40 13.13
C TYR A 215 -0.43 -14.61 13.25
N ALA A 216 -1.10 -14.98 12.15
CA ALA A 216 -2.52 -15.29 12.16
C ALA A 216 -2.73 -16.79 12.38
N SER A 217 -3.63 -17.17 13.29
CA SER A 217 -3.98 -18.57 13.48
C SER A 217 -4.74 -19.13 12.26
N PRO A 218 -4.55 -20.41 11.88
CA PRO A 218 -5.29 -21.02 10.77
C PRO A 218 -6.81 -20.93 10.93
N ALA A 219 -7.32 -20.99 12.16
CA ALA A 219 -8.73 -20.81 12.47
C ALA A 219 -9.24 -19.38 12.19
N THR A 220 -8.39 -18.36 12.30
CA THR A 220 -8.74 -16.98 11.93
C THR A 220 -8.81 -16.84 10.41
N VAL A 221 -7.81 -17.39 9.72
CA VAL A 221 -7.71 -17.31 8.25
C VAL A 221 -8.86 -18.08 7.58
N SER A 222 -9.26 -19.23 8.11
CA SER A 222 -10.34 -20.05 7.53
C SER A 222 -11.72 -19.36 7.54
N ARG A 223 -11.93 -18.39 8.43
CA ARG A 223 -13.16 -17.60 8.53
C ARG A 223 -13.22 -16.44 7.55
N CYS A 224 -12.11 -16.10 6.90
CA CYS A 224 -12.00 -14.96 6.00
C CYS A 224 -11.98 -15.41 4.53
N GLY A 225 -12.55 -14.59 3.65
CA GLY A 225 -12.24 -14.65 2.23
C GLY A 225 -10.79 -14.26 1.99
N MET A 226 -10.14 -14.82 0.97
CA MET A 226 -8.73 -14.56 0.68
C MET A 226 -8.58 -14.06 -0.74
N VAL A 227 -7.87 -12.94 -0.89
CA VAL A 227 -7.46 -12.39 -2.19
C VAL A 227 -5.96 -12.12 -2.12
N TYR A 228 -5.17 -12.94 -2.80
CA TYR A 228 -3.73 -12.72 -2.92
C TYR A 228 -3.43 -11.77 -4.07
N VAL A 229 -2.52 -10.84 -3.82
CA VAL A 229 -1.96 -9.93 -4.82
C VAL A 229 -0.45 -10.09 -4.87
N ASP A 230 0.11 -9.99 -6.07
CA ASP A 230 1.51 -10.26 -6.31
C ASP A 230 2.21 -9.01 -6.90
N PRO A 231 3.45 -8.67 -6.48
CA PRO A 231 4.25 -7.63 -7.13
C PRO A 231 4.51 -7.89 -8.61
N HIS A 232 4.51 -9.15 -9.07
CA HIS A 232 4.63 -9.48 -10.50
C HIS A 232 3.47 -8.92 -11.32
N ASP A 233 2.29 -8.70 -10.71
CA ASP A 233 1.16 -8.04 -11.36
C ASP A 233 1.41 -6.53 -11.58
N HIS A 234 2.49 -5.99 -11.00
CA HIS A 234 2.87 -4.57 -11.02
C HIS A 234 4.35 -4.39 -11.43
N PRO A 235 4.71 -4.67 -12.71
CA PRO A 235 6.08 -4.48 -13.17
C PRO A 235 6.57 -3.05 -12.93
N PRO A 236 7.87 -2.83 -12.61
CA PRO A 236 8.43 -1.50 -12.35
C PRO A 236 8.08 -0.46 -13.42
N HIS A 237 8.05 -0.88 -14.69
CA HIS A 237 7.64 -0.02 -15.80
C HIS A 237 6.22 0.57 -15.62
N THR A 238 5.27 -0.19 -15.08
CA THR A 238 3.90 0.30 -14.86
C THR A 238 3.82 1.36 -13.76
N ILE A 239 4.71 1.27 -12.77
CA ILE A 239 4.85 2.26 -11.70
C ILE A 239 5.46 3.53 -12.26
N PHE A 240 6.53 3.40 -13.05
CA PHE A 240 7.15 4.51 -13.77
C PHE A 240 6.15 5.24 -14.66
N MET A 241 5.37 4.53 -15.47
CA MET A 241 4.40 5.14 -16.38
C MET A 241 3.31 5.93 -15.63
N ARG A 242 2.87 5.45 -14.46
CA ARG A 242 1.96 6.20 -13.58
C ARG A 242 2.63 7.47 -13.04
N TRP A 243 3.87 7.38 -12.57
CA TRP A 243 4.63 8.53 -12.09
C TRP A 243 4.83 9.56 -13.22
N LEU A 244 5.20 9.09 -14.41
CA LEU A 244 5.39 9.90 -15.62
C LEU A 244 4.11 10.67 -16.00
N ALA A 245 2.95 10.02 -15.88
CA ALA A 245 1.66 10.65 -16.13
C ALA A 245 1.34 11.80 -15.16
N SER A 246 2.00 11.87 -14.00
CA SER A 246 1.87 12.99 -13.06
C SER A 246 2.81 14.16 -13.37
N ARG A 247 3.75 14.01 -14.33
CA ARG A 247 4.71 15.04 -14.74
C ARG A 247 4.14 15.99 -15.81
N PRO A 248 4.66 17.23 -15.93
CA PRO A 248 4.33 18.13 -17.04
C PRO A 248 4.59 17.48 -18.41
N LYS A 249 3.73 17.74 -19.39
CA LYS A 249 3.77 17.06 -20.70
C LYS A 249 5.08 17.29 -21.45
N GLU A 250 5.72 18.44 -21.21
CA GLU A 250 6.97 18.86 -21.81
C GLU A 250 8.14 17.96 -21.38
N GLU A 251 8.11 17.42 -20.17
CA GLU A 251 9.17 16.56 -19.62
C GLU A 251 8.97 15.08 -19.96
N GLN A 252 7.74 14.67 -20.28
CA GLN A 252 7.38 13.25 -20.36
C GLN A 252 8.18 12.48 -21.42
N GLU A 253 8.42 13.08 -22.58
CA GLU A 253 9.14 12.43 -23.68
C GLU A 253 10.62 12.19 -23.33
N SER A 254 11.28 13.20 -22.74
CA SER A 254 12.68 13.09 -22.32
C SER A 254 12.86 12.08 -21.19
N LEU A 255 12.00 12.13 -20.17
CA LEU A 255 12.02 11.19 -19.05
C LEU A 255 11.77 9.76 -19.50
N ARG A 256 10.83 9.54 -20.43
CA ARG A 256 10.58 8.22 -21.01
C ARG A 256 11.81 7.69 -21.76
N THR A 257 12.45 8.55 -22.56
CA THR A 257 13.64 8.20 -23.33
C THR A 257 14.79 7.77 -22.41
N TRP A 258 15.02 8.49 -21.31
CA TRP A 258 16.05 8.12 -20.35
C TRP A 258 15.70 6.87 -19.57
N HIS A 259 14.44 6.72 -19.15
CA HIS A 259 13.98 5.50 -18.50
C HIS A 259 14.27 4.28 -19.36
N ASP A 260 13.81 4.26 -20.61
CA ASP A 260 13.92 3.10 -21.49
C ASP A 260 15.39 2.78 -21.85
N ARG A 261 16.28 3.78 -21.81
CA ARG A 261 17.71 3.60 -22.09
C ARG A 261 18.50 3.06 -20.89
N TYR A 262 18.24 3.56 -19.68
CA TYR A 262 19.10 3.32 -18.53
C TYR A 262 18.47 2.42 -17.47
N ILE A 263 17.20 2.62 -17.13
CA ILE A 263 16.58 1.99 -15.96
C ILE A 263 16.53 0.45 -16.10
N PRO A 264 16.06 -0.15 -17.21
CA PRO A 264 16.09 -1.60 -17.37
C PRO A 264 17.48 -2.21 -17.16
N ARG A 265 18.53 -1.56 -17.68
CA ARG A 265 19.92 -2.03 -17.53
C ARG A 265 20.42 -1.93 -16.09
N CYS A 266 20.04 -0.88 -15.38
CA CYS A 266 20.36 -0.76 -13.96
C CYS A 266 19.66 -1.86 -13.14
N PHE A 267 18.41 -2.20 -13.47
CA PHE A 267 17.70 -3.31 -12.82
C PHE A 267 18.35 -4.66 -13.11
N GLU A 268 18.67 -4.98 -14.37
CA GLU A 268 19.42 -6.19 -14.73
C GLU A 268 20.75 -6.29 -13.96
N TYR A 269 21.46 -5.16 -13.81
CA TYR A 269 22.74 -5.14 -13.12
C TYR A 269 22.58 -5.37 -11.61
N ILE A 270 21.64 -4.67 -10.97
CA ILE A 270 21.45 -4.74 -9.52
C ILE A 270 20.84 -6.07 -9.08
N PHE A 271 19.84 -6.58 -9.80
CA PHE A 271 19.08 -7.75 -9.39
C PHE A 271 19.57 -9.05 -10.03
N ASP A 272 20.00 -9.03 -11.29
CA ASP A 272 20.43 -10.23 -12.01
C ASP A 272 21.96 -10.34 -12.11
N GLY A 273 22.71 -9.29 -11.76
CA GLY A 273 24.16 -9.24 -11.95
C GLY A 273 24.56 -9.26 -13.43
N THR A 274 23.67 -8.83 -14.32
CA THR A 274 23.91 -8.87 -15.77
C THR A 274 23.70 -7.49 -16.42
N ILE A 275 24.33 -7.26 -17.57
CA ILE A 275 24.02 -6.12 -18.43
C ILE A 275 23.76 -6.67 -19.83
N ASN A 276 22.54 -6.47 -20.35
CA ASN A 276 22.07 -7.06 -21.60
C ASN A 276 22.22 -8.60 -21.62
N GLY A 277 21.95 -9.25 -20.48
CA GLY A 277 22.06 -10.71 -20.32
C GLY A 277 23.47 -11.26 -20.22
N VAL A 278 24.50 -10.41 -20.18
CA VAL A 278 25.89 -10.82 -19.95
C VAL A 278 26.22 -10.66 -18.47
N PRO A 279 26.67 -11.70 -17.75
CA PRO A 279 27.11 -11.59 -16.36
C PRO A 279 28.24 -10.57 -16.22
N VAL A 280 28.11 -9.67 -15.26
CA VAL A 280 29.10 -8.64 -14.95
C VAL A 280 29.65 -8.90 -13.55
N GLN A 281 30.97 -8.78 -13.40
CA GLN A 281 31.56 -8.86 -12.07
C GLN A 281 31.13 -7.62 -11.27
N PRO A 282 30.88 -7.76 -9.96
CA PRO A 282 30.72 -6.61 -9.09
C PRO A 282 31.90 -5.66 -9.28
N PRO A 283 31.72 -4.33 -9.14
CA PRO A 283 32.85 -3.42 -9.15
C PRO A 283 33.82 -3.89 -8.07
N GLU A 284 35.13 -3.92 -8.37
CA GLU A 284 36.13 -4.10 -7.31
C GLU A 284 35.86 -3.04 -6.23
N GLU A 285 35.75 -3.45 -4.97
CA GLU A 285 35.62 -2.50 -3.86
C GLU A 285 36.70 -1.43 -4.04
N GLU A 286 36.29 -0.16 -4.17
CA GLU A 286 37.26 0.92 -4.17
C GLU A 286 38.12 0.73 -2.92
N PRO A 287 39.46 0.75 -3.04
CA PRO A 287 40.31 0.57 -1.88
C PRO A 287 39.86 1.57 -0.82
N GLU A 288 39.54 1.08 0.38
CA GLU A 288 39.21 1.95 1.52
C GLU A 288 40.24 3.07 1.52
N VAL A 289 39.82 4.29 1.18
CA VAL A 289 40.68 5.45 1.32
C VAL A 289 41.01 5.49 2.80
N GLU A 290 42.27 5.17 3.15
CA GLU A 290 42.73 5.16 4.54
C GLU A 290 42.26 6.49 5.14
N LYS A 291 41.27 6.43 6.04
CA LYS A 291 40.83 7.62 6.77
C LYS A 291 42.11 8.21 7.38
N PRO A 292 42.41 9.51 7.16
CA PRO A 292 43.66 10.09 7.63
C PRO A 292 43.81 9.76 9.12
N LYS A 293 44.94 9.14 9.48
CA LYS A 293 45.20 8.71 10.85
C LYS A 293 44.95 9.89 11.77
N ASN A 294 44.21 9.66 12.86
CA ASN A 294 43.70 10.66 13.82
C ASN A 294 44.72 11.73 14.31
N LYS A 295 46.02 11.50 14.09
CA LYS A 295 47.10 12.47 14.38
C LYS A 295 47.16 13.65 13.41
N GLU A 296 46.73 13.52 12.16
CA GLU A 296 46.72 14.64 11.20
C GLU A 296 45.49 15.54 11.40
N VAL A 297 44.35 14.98 11.78
CA VAL A 297 43.13 15.74 12.09
C VAL A 297 43.38 16.72 13.24
N HIS A 298 44.08 16.29 14.30
CA HIS A 298 44.44 17.17 15.42
C HIS A 298 45.39 18.32 15.05
N GLN A 299 46.19 18.18 14.00
CA GLN A 299 47.10 19.24 13.57
C GLN A 299 46.33 20.36 12.85
N TYR A 300 45.35 20.00 12.02
CA TYR A 300 44.46 20.96 11.37
C TYR A 300 43.45 21.59 12.35
N THR A 301 42.92 20.81 13.30
CA THR A 301 42.04 21.34 14.37
C THR A 301 42.80 22.30 15.29
N ALA A 302 44.05 22.00 15.69
CA ALA A 302 44.84 22.89 16.53
C ALA A 302 45.23 24.21 15.83
N MET A 303 45.47 24.20 14.51
CA MET A 303 45.71 25.43 13.75
C MET A 303 44.46 26.30 13.61
N ALA A 304 43.27 25.69 13.48
CA ALA A 304 42.00 26.41 13.44
C ALA A 304 41.63 27.03 14.79
N PHE A 305 41.80 26.30 15.90
CA PHE A 305 41.41 26.75 17.24
C PHE A 305 42.44 27.63 17.97
N ASN A 306 43.70 27.71 17.53
CA ASN A 306 44.65 28.69 18.07
C ASN A 306 44.44 30.11 17.53
N LYS A 307 43.70 30.28 16.42
CA LYS A 307 43.30 31.62 15.95
C LYS A 307 42.11 32.20 16.70
N GLU A 308 41.29 31.38 17.35
CA GLU A 308 40.06 31.84 18.04
C GLU A 308 40.28 32.26 19.50
N LYS A 309 41.47 32.03 20.07
CA LYS A 309 41.77 32.42 21.47
C LYS A 309 42.23 33.86 21.67
N GLU A 310 42.43 34.65 20.61
CA GLU A 310 42.82 36.08 20.74
C GLU A 310 41.64 37.06 20.79
N SER A 311 40.38 36.60 20.70
CA SER A 311 39.22 37.49 20.76
C SER A 311 38.12 36.96 21.69
N GLN A 312 38.32 37.09 23.01
CA GLN A 312 37.25 36.96 24.00
C GLN A 312 36.80 38.34 24.50
N GLN A 313 35.53 38.69 24.25
CA GLN A 313 34.73 39.53 25.16
C GLN A 313 33.36 38.86 25.39
N PRO A 314 32.77 38.94 26.60
CA PRO A 314 31.70 38.03 26.99
C PRO A 314 30.29 38.62 26.93
N ALA A 315 29.34 37.74 26.56
CA ALA A 315 27.93 37.64 26.96
C ALA A 315 26.88 38.62 26.39
N LYS A 316 25.83 38.05 25.77
CA LYS A 316 24.42 38.13 26.25
C LYS A 316 23.53 37.08 25.58
N LYS A 317 22.59 36.53 26.38
CA LYS A 317 21.48 35.64 26.01
C LYS A 317 20.55 36.33 25.00
N GLU A 318 20.06 35.62 23.99
CA GLU A 318 18.64 35.51 23.58
C GLU A 318 18.49 34.93 22.16
N GLU A 319 17.45 34.10 22.01
CA GLU A 319 16.69 33.74 20.81
C GLU A 319 17.44 33.38 19.51
N ILE A 320 17.39 32.07 19.17
CA ILE A 320 17.56 31.62 17.78
C ILE A 320 16.27 31.98 17.02
N MET A 321 16.22 33.21 16.53
CA MET A 321 15.30 33.66 15.48
C MET A 321 16.07 33.81 14.16
N LEU A 322 15.39 33.43 13.07
CA LEU A 322 15.81 33.53 11.68
C LEU A 322 16.67 34.78 11.38
N SER A 323 17.84 34.60 10.77
CA SER A 323 18.45 35.64 9.93
C SER A 323 18.91 35.06 8.59
N THR A 324 18.03 35.21 7.61
CA THR A 324 18.33 35.06 6.18
C THR A 324 19.08 36.31 5.73
N GLN A 325 20.35 36.21 5.34
CA GLN A 325 21.01 37.33 4.63
C GLN A 325 20.63 37.28 3.14
N LYS A 326 19.91 38.32 2.71
CA LYS A 326 19.50 38.61 1.33
C LYS A 326 20.65 39.31 0.59
N GLY A 327 21.10 38.76 -0.53
CA GLY A 327 21.88 39.47 -1.54
C GLY A 327 20.98 39.87 -2.71
N VAL A 328 21.00 41.15 -3.10
CA VAL A 328 20.23 41.75 -4.20
C VAL A 328 21.20 42.03 -5.37
N GLY A 329 20.88 41.55 -6.57
CA GLY A 329 21.59 41.95 -7.80
C GLY A 329 21.04 43.27 -8.37
N GLU A 330 21.85 43.99 -9.15
CA GLU A 330 21.64 45.39 -9.59
C GLU A 330 20.35 45.64 -10.42
N ASP A 331 19.57 44.61 -10.76
CA ASP A 331 18.30 44.72 -11.51
C ASP A 331 17.05 44.42 -10.65
N GLY A 332 17.20 44.29 -9.33
CA GLY A 332 16.06 44.21 -8.40
C GLY A 332 15.22 42.92 -8.42
N LYS A 333 15.67 41.85 -9.09
CA LYS A 333 15.06 40.50 -8.99
C LYS A 333 15.88 39.57 -8.08
N LEU A 334 15.19 38.82 -7.21
CA LEU A 334 15.78 37.78 -6.35
C LEU A 334 16.39 36.66 -7.21
N LEU A 335 17.69 36.40 -7.03
CA LEU A 335 18.34 35.19 -7.55
C LEU A 335 18.22 34.08 -6.49
N GLN A 336 17.54 32.98 -6.83
CA GLN A 336 17.72 31.72 -6.11
C GLN A 336 19.07 31.12 -6.53
N ALA A 337 20.04 31.12 -5.63
CA ALA A 337 21.33 30.47 -5.85
C ALA A 337 21.14 28.94 -5.78
N ILE A 338 21.33 28.27 -6.91
CA ILE A 338 21.59 26.82 -6.96
C ILE A 338 23.09 26.66 -6.69
N PRO A 339 23.52 25.87 -5.69
CA PRO A 339 24.94 25.56 -5.54
C PRO A 339 25.39 24.74 -6.75
N GLN A 340 26.28 25.32 -7.58
CA GLN A 340 27.07 24.55 -8.53
C GLN A 340 28.14 23.78 -7.75
N THR A 341 27.79 22.58 -7.29
CA THR A 341 28.78 21.51 -7.10
C THR A 341 28.43 20.43 -8.11
N ALA A 342 29.42 20.02 -8.90
CA ALA A 342 29.33 18.90 -9.81
C ALA A 342 29.11 17.62 -8.96
N VAL A 343 27.85 17.29 -8.73
CA VAL A 343 27.46 16.03 -8.12
C VAL A 343 27.18 15.07 -9.28
N SER A 344 27.86 13.92 -9.32
CA SER A 344 27.73 12.96 -10.42
C SER A 344 26.26 12.60 -10.66
N GLU A 345 25.90 12.33 -11.91
CA GLU A 345 24.53 11.94 -12.32
C GLU A 345 23.97 10.76 -11.48
N GLU A 346 24.86 9.92 -10.94
CA GLU A 346 24.56 8.80 -10.03
C GLU A 346 23.97 9.27 -8.69
N VAL A 347 24.43 10.39 -8.14
CA VAL A 347 23.88 10.93 -6.88
C VAL A 347 22.50 11.55 -7.09
N GLN A 348 22.24 12.11 -8.28
CA GLN A 348 20.90 12.59 -8.63
C GLN A 348 19.90 11.43 -8.77
N LEU A 349 20.32 10.30 -9.35
CA LEU A 349 19.52 9.07 -9.44
C LEU A 349 19.25 8.44 -8.06
N CYS A 350 20.26 8.41 -7.18
CA CYS A 350 20.10 7.95 -5.78
C CYS A 350 19.11 8.82 -4.99
N ASN A 351 19.12 10.14 -5.21
CA ASN A 351 18.16 11.06 -4.56
C ASN A 351 16.72 10.88 -5.07
N ILE A 352 16.53 10.49 -6.34
CA ILE A 352 15.20 10.14 -6.87
C ILE A 352 14.71 8.82 -6.27
N TYR A 353 15.61 7.85 -6.06
CA TYR A 353 15.27 6.57 -5.41
C TYR A 353 14.94 6.73 -3.92
N GLN A 354 15.67 7.57 -3.18
CA GLN A 354 15.36 7.88 -1.79
C GLN A 354 14.00 8.59 -1.62
N ALA A 355 13.53 9.31 -2.64
CA ALA A 355 12.20 9.93 -2.65
C ALA A 355 11.05 8.94 -2.97
N LEU A 356 11.36 7.74 -3.48
CA LEU A 356 10.39 6.69 -3.83
C LEU A 356 10.25 5.60 -2.76
N VAL A 357 11.14 5.58 -1.76
CA VAL A 357 11.05 4.72 -0.58
C VAL A 357 10.33 5.51 0.51
N PRO A 358 9.18 5.04 1.04
CA PRO A 358 8.61 5.64 2.24
C PRO A 358 9.63 5.46 3.39
N THR A 359 10.12 6.56 3.94
CA THR A 359 10.74 6.53 5.27
C THR A 359 9.62 6.30 6.29
N ASP A 360 9.87 5.38 7.23
CA ASP A 360 8.97 4.95 8.31
C ASP A 360 8.18 6.09 9.00
#